data_AF-A0A3D0ZRK9-F1
#
_entry.id   AF-A0A3D0ZRK9-F1
#
_cell.length_a   1.000
_cell.length_b   1.000
_cell.length_c   1.000
_cell.angle_alpha   90.00
_cell.angle_beta   90.00
_cell.angle_gamma   90.00
#
_symmetry.space_group_name_H-M   'P 1'
#
loop_
_entity.id
_entity.type
_entity.pdbx_description
1 polymer ?
#
loop_
_entity_poly.entity_id
_entity_poly.type
_entity_poly.pdbx_seq_one_letter_code
_entity_poly.pdbx_strand_id
1 'polypeptide(L)'
;MSIAQAKPNEQNSTLYKTNAKPIRERGDGKMAEERLHQAADKIEIMDLSSNYMRGLDRLDRELERSVFWDDAFCSYGVYEGGPDGFVDYCQNALVSHGSNHHFIGQINIDLLGDEAFGEVYYQAFHRVKNDKGEDRDLFISGRYVDRYERRKEVWKIAYRSELVDWVREEAAADNWFVGSKMIVGARKPNDPLYNREAMRQSS
;
A
#
# COMPACT_ATOMS: atom_id res chain seq x y z
N MET A 1 -37.21 16.03 -16.23
CA MET A 1 -37.18 14.66 -15.66
C MET A 1 -36.68 14.77 -14.24
N SER A 2 -37.52 14.39 -13.26
CA SER A 2 -37.22 14.48 -11.82
C SER A 2 -36.32 13.31 -11.42
N ILE A 3 -35.20 13.60 -10.75
CA ILE A 3 -34.30 12.58 -10.24
C ILE A 3 -34.73 12.30 -8.80
N ALA A 4 -35.28 11.10 -8.57
CA ALA A 4 -35.64 10.65 -7.24
C ALA A 4 -34.38 10.47 -6.39
N GLN A 5 -34.31 11.16 -5.25
CA GLN A 5 -33.30 10.92 -4.23
C GLN A 5 -33.58 9.57 -3.55
N ALA A 6 -32.69 8.61 -3.70
CA ALA A 6 -32.69 7.40 -2.89
C ALA A 6 -32.32 7.76 -1.45
N LYS A 7 -33.17 7.37 -0.48
CA LYS A 7 -32.87 7.55 0.94
C LYS A 7 -31.83 6.51 1.39
N PRO A 8 -30.87 6.86 2.26
CA PRO A 8 -29.92 5.89 2.81
C PRO A 8 -30.65 4.86 3.66
N ASN A 9 -30.30 3.58 3.50
CA ASN A 9 -30.81 2.47 4.29
C ASN A 9 -30.09 2.46 5.66
N GLU A 10 -30.81 2.73 6.75
CA GLU A 10 -30.28 2.90 8.11
C GLU A 10 -29.82 1.59 8.80
N GLN A 11 -29.76 0.45 8.10
CA GLN A 11 -29.60 -0.86 8.76
C GLN A 11 -28.17 -1.41 8.86
N ASN A 12 -27.11 -0.70 8.44
CA ASN A 12 -25.73 -1.22 8.51
C ASN A 12 -24.76 -0.44 9.44
N SER A 13 -25.23 0.45 10.32
CA SER A 13 -24.33 1.34 11.09
C SER A 13 -23.75 0.78 12.40
N THR A 14 -23.89 -0.52 12.70
CA THR A 14 -23.57 -1.04 14.05
C THR A 14 -22.15 -1.60 14.27
N LEU A 15 -21.21 -1.52 13.31
CA LEU A 15 -19.92 -2.24 13.43
C LEU A 15 -18.63 -1.42 13.48
N TYR A 16 -18.67 -0.09 13.69
CA TYR A 16 -17.45 0.68 13.95
C TYR A 16 -17.62 1.60 15.17
N LYS A 17 -17.45 1.03 16.36
CA LYS A 17 -17.22 1.83 17.58
C LYS A 17 -15.75 2.22 17.60
N THR A 18 -15.43 3.45 17.21
CA THR A 18 -14.07 4.00 17.33
C THR A 18 -13.68 4.06 18.81
N ASN A 19 -12.82 3.15 19.26
CA ASN A 19 -12.25 3.16 20.60
C ASN A 19 -11.07 4.15 20.64
N ALA A 20 -11.38 5.45 20.57
CA ALA A 20 -10.39 6.50 20.82
C ALA A 20 -9.89 6.37 22.28
N LYS A 21 -8.75 5.72 22.48
CA LYS A 21 -8.10 5.63 23.79
C LYS A 21 -7.37 6.96 24.07
N PRO A 22 -7.46 7.51 25.30
CA PRO A 22 -6.71 8.71 25.66
C PRO A 22 -5.20 8.47 25.57
N ILE A 23 -4.43 9.52 25.28
CA ILE A 23 -2.96 9.54 25.43
C ILE A 23 -2.67 9.31 26.91
N ARG A 24 -2.13 8.13 27.27
CA ARG A 24 -2.19 7.59 28.65
C ARG A 24 -0.82 7.42 29.32
N GLU A 25 -0.87 7.67 30.63
CA GLU A 25 0.17 7.53 31.65
C GLU A 25 0.93 6.18 31.64
N ARG A 26 2.13 6.17 32.25
CA ARG A 26 3.00 4.99 32.36
C ARG A 26 2.31 3.92 33.24
N GLY A 27 2.00 2.77 32.65
CA GLY A 27 1.46 1.60 33.36
C GLY A 27 2.55 0.80 34.09
N ASP A 28 2.15 -0.24 34.84
CA ASP A 28 3.07 -1.19 35.49
C ASP A 28 3.89 -2.04 34.48
N GLY A 29 4.82 -2.86 34.99
CA GLY A 29 5.76 -3.61 34.16
C GLY A 29 5.11 -4.59 33.17
N LYS A 30 4.01 -5.24 33.54
CA LYS A 30 3.29 -6.17 32.66
C LYS A 30 2.55 -5.40 31.56
N MET A 31 1.90 -4.29 31.91
CA MET A 31 1.27 -3.40 30.95
C MET A 31 2.30 -2.77 29.98
N ALA A 32 3.54 -2.56 30.42
CA ALA A 32 4.61 -2.06 29.58
C ALA A 32 5.07 -3.11 28.56
N GLU A 33 5.25 -4.37 28.97
CA GLU A 33 5.62 -5.47 28.08
C GLU A 33 4.54 -5.73 27.00
N GLU A 34 3.27 -5.77 27.40
CA GLU A 34 2.14 -5.89 26.46
C GLU A 34 2.10 -4.72 25.46
N ARG A 35 2.38 -3.49 25.91
CA ARG A 35 2.48 -2.32 25.01
C ARG A 35 3.66 -2.43 24.04
N LEU A 36 4.79 -2.99 24.46
CA LEU A 36 5.94 -3.21 23.59
C LEU A 36 5.63 -4.25 22.50
N HIS A 37 4.99 -5.36 22.86
CA HIS A 37 4.55 -6.36 21.88
C HIS A 37 3.56 -5.78 20.88
N GLN A 38 2.56 -5.02 21.34
CA GLN A 38 1.62 -4.34 20.45
C GLN A 38 2.30 -3.32 19.53
N ALA A 39 3.34 -2.62 20.01
CA ALA A 39 4.11 -1.71 19.17
C ALA A 39 4.92 -2.46 18.10
N ALA A 40 5.55 -3.59 18.47
CA ALA A 40 6.27 -4.45 17.53
C ALA A 40 5.32 -5.01 16.46
N ASP A 41 4.18 -5.58 16.85
CA ASP A 41 3.15 -6.10 15.94
C ASP A 41 2.71 -5.01 14.94
N LYS A 42 2.49 -3.78 15.41
CA LYS A 42 2.13 -2.66 14.52
C LYS A 42 3.24 -2.28 13.55
N ILE A 43 4.51 -2.32 13.96
CA ILE A 43 5.66 -2.04 13.08
C ILE A 43 5.75 -3.12 12.00
N GLU A 44 5.62 -4.40 12.38
CA GLU A 44 5.62 -5.50 11.42
C GLU A 44 4.50 -5.36 10.38
N ILE A 45 3.29 -4.99 10.81
CA ILE A 45 2.16 -4.72 9.91
C ILE A 45 2.43 -3.51 9.00
N MET A 46 3.01 -2.43 9.52
CA MET A 46 3.39 -1.25 8.71
C MET A 46 4.45 -1.59 7.66
N ASP A 47 5.38 -2.49 7.98
CA ASP A 47 6.39 -2.98 7.04
C ASP A 47 5.76 -3.76 5.89
N LEU A 48 4.66 -4.50 6.10
CA LEU A 48 3.93 -5.16 5.01
C LEU A 48 3.44 -4.17 3.96
N SER A 49 2.80 -3.08 4.40
CA SER A 49 2.32 -2.03 3.50
C SER A 49 3.48 -1.33 2.78
N SER A 50 4.56 -1.03 3.50
CA SER A 50 5.76 -0.42 2.92
C SER A 50 6.43 -1.32 1.87
N ASN A 51 6.54 -2.62 2.16
CA ASN A 51 7.15 -3.59 1.26
C ASN A 51 6.26 -3.88 0.04
N TYR A 52 4.93 -3.85 0.21
CA TYR A 52 3.99 -3.95 -0.91
C TYR A 52 4.17 -2.78 -1.90
N MET A 53 4.21 -1.53 -1.42
CA MET A 53 4.49 -0.36 -2.27
C MET A 53 5.83 -0.49 -3.00
N ARG A 54 6.89 -0.90 -2.28
CA ARG A 54 8.22 -1.11 -2.86
C ARG A 54 8.20 -2.20 -3.94
N GLY A 55 7.49 -3.30 -3.70
CA GLY A 55 7.33 -4.41 -4.64
C GLY A 55 6.72 -3.95 -5.96
N LEU A 56 5.63 -3.17 -5.90
CA LEU A 56 5.00 -2.56 -7.07
C LEU A 56 5.95 -1.61 -7.79
N ASP A 57 6.54 -0.65 -7.07
CA ASP A 57 7.34 0.43 -7.66
C ASP A 57 8.66 -0.05 -8.26
N ARG A 58 9.18 -1.19 -7.81
CA ARG A 58 10.41 -1.78 -8.32
C ARG A 58 10.18 -2.98 -9.24
N LEU A 59 8.92 -3.32 -9.52
CA LEU A 59 8.55 -4.57 -10.19
C LEU A 59 9.23 -5.80 -9.55
N ASP A 60 9.29 -5.79 -8.22
CA ASP A 60 9.83 -6.89 -7.42
C ASP A 60 8.70 -7.83 -7.02
N ARG A 61 8.33 -8.71 -7.95
CA ARG A 61 7.26 -9.69 -7.81
C ARG A 61 7.39 -10.52 -6.53
N GLU A 62 8.61 -10.93 -6.19
CA GLU A 62 8.88 -11.76 -5.01
C GLU A 62 8.59 -10.98 -3.72
N LEU A 63 9.03 -9.73 -3.65
CA LEU A 63 8.77 -8.86 -2.51
C LEU A 63 7.26 -8.57 -2.36
N GLU A 64 6.60 -8.19 -3.44
CA GLU A 64 5.15 -7.95 -3.44
C GLU A 64 4.37 -9.18 -2.96
N ARG A 65 4.69 -10.36 -3.49
CA ARG A 65 4.00 -11.60 -3.11
C ARG A 65 4.27 -11.99 -1.66
N SER A 66 5.44 -11.66 -1.12
CA SER A 66 5.86 -12.10 0.21
C SER A 66 5.00 -11.54 1.35
N VAL A 67 4.33 -10.40 1.14
CA VAL A 67 3.51 -9.73 2.17
C VAL A 67 2.13 -10.36 2.38
N PHE A 68 1.71 -11.27 1.49
CA PHE A 68 0.42 -11.95 1.55
C PHE A 68 0.54 -13.38 2.12
N TRP A 69 -0.48 -13.79 2.87
CA TRP A 69 -0.75 -15.20 3.09
C TRP A 69 -1.17 -15.88 1.78
N ASP A 70 -0.91 -17.19 1.65
CA ASP A 70 -1.22 -17.92 0.42
C ASP A 70 -2.72 -18.02 0.12
N ASP A 71 -3.53 -18.01 1.19
CA ASP A 71 -5.00 -17.99 1.17
C ASP A 71 -5.58 -16.57 1.28
N ALA A 72 -4.76 -15.52 1.09
CA ALA A 72 -5.25 -14.16 1.12
C ALA A 72 -6.27 -13.88 0.00
N PHE A 73 -7.13 -12.90 0.22
CA PHE A 73 -8.08 -12.45 -0.80
C PHE A 73 -7.87 -10.97 -1.14
N CYS A 74 -7.83 -10.66 -2.44
CA CYS A 74 -7.64 -9.32 -2.98
C CYS A 74 -8.92 -8.88 -3.70
N SER A 75 -9.52 -7.78 -3.24
CA SER A 75 -10.77 -7.22 -3.77
C SER A 75 -10.59 -5.78 -4.25
N TYR A 76 -10.43 -5.61 -5.56
CA TYR A 76 -10.07 -4.35 -6.19
C TYR A 76 -11.13 -3.88 -7.21
N GLY A 77 -12.26 -4.61 -7.33
CA GLY A 77 -13.32 -4.34 -8.30
C GLY A 77 -12.96 -4.70 -9.75
N VAL A 78 -11.72 -4.43 -10.18
CA VAL A 78 -11.13 -4.88 -11.45
C VAL A 78 -10.41 -6.22 -11.32
N TYR A 79 -10.13 -6.64 -10.08
CA TYR A 79 -9.57 -7.93 -9.74
C TYR A 79 -10.26 -8.45 -8.47
N GLU A 80 -10.64 -9.73 -8.47
CA GLU A 80 -11.19 -10.45 -7.33
C GLU A 80 -10.58 -11.85 -7.30
N GLY A 81 -9.78 -12.18 -6.28
CA GLY A 81 -9.08 -13.47 -6.26
C GLY A 81 -7.94 -13.58 -5.26
N GLY A 82 -7.08 -14.57 -5.47
CA GLY A 82 -5.93 -14.86 -4.62
C GLY A 82 -4.69 -14.02 -4.93
N PRO A 83 -3.68 -14.03 -4.06
CA PRO A 83 -2.52 -13.13 -4.16
C PRO A 83 -1.66 -13.40 -5.39
N ASP A 84 -1.53 -14.66 -5.85
CA ASP A 84 -0.66 -14.97 -6.99
C ASP A 84 -1.14 -14.31 -8.28
N GLY A 85 -2.44 -14.45 -8.58
CA GLY A 85 -3.05 -13.81 -9.73
C GLY A 85 -3.14 -12.30 -9.60
N PHE A 86 -3.31 -11.79 -8.38
CA PHE A 86 -3.30 -10.35 -8.13
C PHE A 86 -1.93 -9.74 -8.42
N VAL A 87 -0.86 -10.36 -7.91
CA VAL A 87 0.51 -9.89 -8.18
C VAL A 87 0.82 -9.96 -9.67
N ASP A 88 0.41 -11.01 -10.39
CA ASP A 88 0.60 -11.05 -11.85
C ASP A 88 -0.16 -9.92 -12.55
N TYR A 89 -1.39 -9.64 -12.13
CA TYR A 89 -2.19 -8.52 -12.65
C TYR A 89 -1.47 -7.18 -12.45
N CYS A 90 -1.01 -6.89 -11.23
CA CYS A 90 -0.30 -5.66 -10.91
C CYS A 90 1.01 -5.51 -11.70
N GLN A 91 1.86 -6.54 -11.69
CA GLN A 91 3.16 -6.51 -12.38
C GLN A 91 2.99 -6.30 -13.89
N ASN A 92 2.00 -6.94 -14.51
CA ASN A 92 1.70 -6.78 -15.93
C ASN A 92 1.16 -5.38 -16.28
N ALA A 93 0.38 -4.76 -15.39
CA ALA A 93 -0.06 -3.38 -15.61
C ALA A 93 1.13 -2.41 -15.50
N LEU A 94 1.88 -2.51 -14.41
CA LEU A 94 2.92 -1.55 -14.03
C LEU A 94 4.18 -1.61 -14.92
N VAL A 95 4.46 -2.74 -15.58
CA VAL A 95 5.66 -2.89 -16.43
C VAL A 95 5.67 -1.91 -17.61
N SER A 96 4.49 -1.54 -18.11
CA SER A 96 4.31 -0.65 -19.26
C SER A 96 4.48 0.83 -18.90
N HIS A 97 4.39 1.19 -17.62
CA HIS A 97 4.47 2.57 -17.15
C HIS A 97 5.90 3.12 -17.24
N GLY A 98 6.08 4.39 -17.59
CA GLY A 98 7.40 5.03 -17.57
C GLY A 98 8.01 5.06 -16.15
N SER A 99 7.16 5.28 -15.15
CA SER A 99 7.51 5.42 -13.73
C SER A 99 6.32 5.05 -12.87
N ASN A 100 6.60 4.44 -11.71
CA ASN A 100 5.63 4.13 -10.66
C ASN A 100 6.17 4.66 -9.34
N HIS A 101 5.32 5.30 -8.56
CA HIS A 101 5.63 5.69 -7.20
C HIS A 101 4.38 5.69 -6.34
N HIS A 102 4.38 4.90 -5.29
CA HIS A 102 3.30 4.89 -4.31
C HIS A 102 3.82 5.41 -2.97
N PHE A 103 3.12 6.40 -2.44
CA PHE A 103 3.39 6.98 -1.14
C PHE A 103 2.24 6.67 -0.19
N ILE A 104 2.57 6.10 0.97
CA ILE A 104 1.63 5.80 2.05
C ILE A 104 1.68 6.89 3.12
N GLY A 105 0.51 7.27 3.62
CA GLY A 105 0.31 8.33 4.60
C GLY A 105 -0.12 7.77 5.96
N GLN A 106 -1.22 8.30 6.51
CA GLN A 106 -1.82 7.79 7.74
C GLN A 106 -2.05 6.28 7.67
N ILE A 107 -1.60 5.57 8.70
CA ILE A 107 -1.84 4.13 8.89
C ILE A 107 -2.50 3.94 10.24
N ASN A 108 -3.76 3.53 10.21
CA ASN A 108 -4.56 3.27 11.38
C ASN A 108 -4.73 1.76 11.53
N ILE A 109 -4.11 1.17 12.57
CA ILE A 109 -4.15 -0.28 12.83
C ILE A 109 -4.83 -0.57 14.18
N ASP A 110 -5.88 -1.39 14.12
CA ASP A 110 -6.58 -1.95 15.26
C ASP A 110 -6.15 -3.42 15.45
N LEU A 111 -5.35 -3.66 16.51
CA LEU A 111 -4.89 -5.01 16.89
C LEU A 111 -5.94 -5.73 17.73
N LEU A 112 -6.19 -7.00 17.41
CA LEU A 112 -7.10 -7.91 18.09
C LEU A 112 -6.45 -9.30 18.24
N GLY A 113 -5.47 -9.40 19.14
CA GLY A 113 -4.72 -10.64 19.36
C GLY A 113 -3.87 -10.98 18.14
N ASP A 114 -4.16 -12.10 17.48
CA ASP A 114 -3.48 -12.57 16.26
C ASP A 114 -4.14 -12.06 14.97
N GLU A 115 -5.13 -11.17 15.06
CA GLU A 115 -5.69 -10.47 13.92
C GLU A 115 -5.48 -8.95 14.05
N ALA A 116 -5.47 -8.27 12.92
CA ALA A 116 -5.51 -6.82 12.88
C ALA A 116 -6.32 -6.30 11.69
N PHE A 117 -6.90 -5.12 11.85
CA PHE A 117 -7.62 -4.42 10.78
C PHE A 117 -6.97 -3.07 10.56
N GLY A 118 -6.80 -2.71 9.29
CA GLY A 118 -6.06 -1.51 8.92
C GLY A 118 -6.73 -0.65 7.88
N GLU A 119 -6.57 0.65 8.04
CA GLU A 119 -6.77 1.66 7.00
C GLU A 119 -5.42 2.31 6.68
N VAL A 120 -5.02 2.25 5.40
CA VAL A 120 -3.73 2.77 4.92
C VAL A 120 -4.00 3.76 3.81
N TYR A 121 -3.77 5.04 4.07
CA TYR A 121 -3.90 6.08 3.04
C TYR A 121 -2.78 5.96 2.02
N TYR A 122 -3.08 6.12 0.74
CA TYR A 122 -2.08 6.15 -0.31
C TYR A 122 -2.32 7.26 -1.33
N GLN A 123 -1.22 7.66 -1.96
CA GLN A 123 -1.18 8.40 -3.21
C GLN A 123 -0.27 7.64 -4.19
N ALA A 124 -0.80 7.29 -5.36
CA ALA A 124 -0.06 6.67 -6.43
C ALA A 124 0.17 7.67 -7.56
N PHE A 125 1.39 7.66 -8.10
CA PHE A 125 1.78 8.33 -9.31
C PHE A 125 2.19 7.28 -10.34
N HIS A 126 1.54 7.29 -11.51
CA HIS A 126 1.92 6.48 -12.66
C HIS A 126 2.17 7.38 -13.87
N ARG A 127 3.33 7.21 -14.50
CA ARG A 127 3.60 7.77 -15.83
C ARG A 127 3.12 6.79 -16.88
N VAL A 128 2.05 7.13 -17.58
CA VAL A 128 1.41 6.28 -18.60
C VAL A 128 1.44 6.94 -19.97
N LYS A 129 1.08 6.19 -21.02
CA LYS A 129 0.90 6.72 -22.37
C LYS A 129 -0.57 6.72 -22.75
N ASN A 130 -1.05 7.78 -23.38
CA ASN A 130 -2.37 7.80 -23.99
C ASN A 130 -2.37 7.06 -25.35
N ASP A 131 -3.54 6.97 -26.00
CA ASP A 131 -3.70 6.30 -27.32
C ASP A 131 -2.84 6.91 -28.44
N LYS A 132 -2.34 8.14 -28.27
CA LYS A 132 -1.43 8.81 -29.21
C LYS A 132 0.05 8.59 -28.88
N GLY A 133 0.36 7.86 -27.80
CA GLY A 133 1.72 7.62 -27.33
C GLY A 133 2.33 8.75 -26.50
N GLU A 134 1.55 9.79 -26.18
CA GLU A 134 1.98 10.94 -25.39
C GLU A 134 1.97 10.59 -23.90
N ASP A 135 2.97 11.09 -23.17
CA ASP A 135 3.11 10.84 -21.73
C ASP A 135 2.05 11.61 -20.92
N ARG A 136 1.47 10.91 -19.95
CA ARG A 136 0.44 11.39 -19.02
C ARG A 136 0.81 11.00 -17.60
N ASP A 137 0.55 11.92 -16.67
CA ASP A 137 0.75 11.73 -15.24
C ASP A 137 -0.59 11.43 -14.59
N LEU A 138 -0.76 10.21 -14.11
CA LEU A 138 -1.94 9.74 -13.41
C LEU A 138 -1.67 9.77 -11.90
N PHE A 139 -2.49 10.55 -11.18
CA PHE A 139 -2.49 10.64 -9.73
C PHE A 139 -3.75 9.97 -9.18
N ILE A 140 -3.56 8.97 -8.33
CA ILE A 140 -4.64 8.23 -7.68
C ILE A 140 -4.49 8.43 -6.18
N SER A 141 -5.56 8.82 -5.50
CA SER A 141 -5.58 8.88 -4.05
C SER A 141 -6.70 8.01 -3.52
N GLY A 142 -6.40 7.31 -2.44
CA GLY A 142 -7.36 6.40 -1.84
C GLY A 142 -6.86 5.81 -0.54
N ARG A 143 -7.48 4.70 -0.16
CA ARG A 143 -7.17 3.94 1.04
C ARG A 143 -7.16 2.45 0.75
N TYR A 144 -6.22 1.73 1.33
CA TYR A 144 -6.35 0.29 1.49
C TYR A 144 -7.14 -0.01 2.75
N VAL A 145 -8.03 -0.99 2.65
CA VAL A 145 -8.77 -1.56 3.78
C VAL A 145 -8.35 -3.02 3.90
N ASP A 146 -7.68 -3.33 5.00
CA ASP A 146 -6.93 -4.55 5.15
C ASP A 146 -7.35 -5.36 6.38
N ARG A 147 -7.21 -6.68 6.26
CA ARG A 147 -7.14 -7.60 7.39
C ARG A 147 -5.79 -8.30 7.37
N TYR A 148 -5.14 -8.32 8.52
CA TYR A 148 -3.87 -8.97 8.75
C TYR A 148 -4.08 -10.12 9.73
N GLU A 149 -3.28 -11.18 9.57
CA GLU A 149 -3.25 -12.30 10.49
C GLU A 149 -1.81 -12.63 10.87
N ARG A 150 -1.60 -12.91 12.16
CA ARG A 150 -0.39 -13.53 12.66
C ARG A 150 -0.55 -15.04 12.68
N ARG A 151 0.34 -15.75 11.99
CA ARG A 151 0.41 -17.22 12.04
C ARG A 151 1.86 -17.61 12.23
N LYS A 152 2.14 -18.47 13.23
CA LYS A 152 3.50 -18.90 13.57
C LYS A 152 4.45 -17.70 13.77
N GLU A 153 4.02 -16.73 14.58
CA GLU A 153 4.78 -15.50 14.89
C GLU A 153 5.10 -14.58 13.69
N VAL A 154 4.40 -14.72 12.56
CA VAL A 154 4.61 -13.86 11.39
C VAL A 154 3.30 -13.18 11.02
N TRP A 155 3.31 -11.85 10.86
CA TRP A 155 2.20 -11.10 10.28
C TRP A 155 2.25 -11.12 8.75
N LYS A 156 1.10 -11.32 8.12
CA LYS A 156 0.88 -11.07 6.68
C LYS A 156 -0.53 -10.55 6.41
N ILE A 157 -0.74 -10.01 5.23
CA ILE A 157 -2.04 -9.60 4.72
C ILE A 157 -2.86 -10.86 4.39
N ALA A 158 -4.05 -10.97 4.99
CA ALA A 158 -5.02 -12.04 4.73
C ALA A 158 -6.21 -11.54 3.88
N TYR A 159 -6.47 -10.23 3.87
CA TYR A 159 -7.42 -9.60 2.97
C TYR A 159 -6.94 -8.18 2.67
N ARG A 160 -7.08 -7.74 1.42
CA ARG A 160 -6.85 -6.34 1.04
C ARG A 160 -7.87 -5.90 0.00
N SER A 161 -8.38 -4.69 0.19
CA SER A 161 -9.16 -3.97 -0.81
C SER A 161 -8.62 -2.56 -1.03
N GLU A 162 -8.76 -2.05 -2.24
CA GLU A 162 -8.45 -0.67 -2.60
C GLU A 162 -9.74 0.14 -2.77
N LEU A 163 -9.83 1.24 -2.04
CA LEU A 163 -10.88 2.24 -2.19
C LEU A 163 -10.26 3.48 -2.81
N VAL A 164 -10.60 3.73 -4.08
CA VAL A 164 -10.19 4.93 -4.79
C VAL A 164 -11.10 6.09 -4.41
N ASP A 165 -10.55 7.11 -3.76
CA ASP A 165 -11.32 8.28 -3.31
C ASP A 165 -11.37 9.36 -4.41
N TRP A 166 -10.28 9.57 -5.16
CA TRP A 166 -10.26 10.41 -6.36
C TRP A 166 -9.10 10.08 -7.30
N VAL A 167 -9.26 10.47 -8.56
CA VAL A 167 -8.25 10.33 -9.61
C VAL A 167 -8.12 11.64 -10.38
N ARG A 168 -6.88 12.01 -10.72
CA ARG A 168 -6.57 13.11 -11.62
C ARG A 168 -5.55 12.65 -12.65
N GLU A 169 -5.74 13.07 -13.89
CA GLU A 169 -4.78 12.83 -14.96
C GLU A 169 -4.43 14.16 -15.64
N GLU A 170 -3.15 14.35 -15.94
CA GLU A 170 -2.66 15.53 -16.64
C GLU A 170 -1.55 15.20 -17.65
N ALA A 171 -1.25 16.15 -18.54
CA ALA A 171 -0.12 16.01 -19.45
C ALA A 171 1.19 16.07 -18.65
N ALA A 172 2.15 15.20 -18.98
CA ALA A 172 3.46 15.21 -18.34
C ALA A 172 4.18 16.54 -18.61
N ALA A 173 4.85 17.08 -17.59
CA ALA A 173 5.49 18.39 -17.62
C ALA A 173 6.94 18.35 -17.09
N ASP A 174 7.70 17.33 -17.48
CA ASP A 174 9.04 17.01 -16.96
C ASP A 174 10.20 17.52 -17.82
N ASN A 175 9.96 18.53 -18.67
CA ASN A 175 10.98 19.14 -19.53
C ASN A 175 12.25 19.60 -18.78
N TRP A 176 12.13 19.94 -17.50
CA TRP A 176 13.28 20.31 -16.66
C TRP A 176 14.21 19.12 -16.35
N PHE A 177 13.68 17.90 -16.33
CA PHE A 177 14.43 16.69 -16.00
C PHE A 177 15.24 16.15 -17.19
N VAL A 178 14.81 16.47 -18.42
CA VAL A 178 15.46 16.05 -19.67
C VAL A 178 16.89 16.59 -19.73
N GLY A 179 17.86 15.68 -19.84
CA GLY A 179 19.29 16.03 -19.89
C GLY A 179 19.89 16.44 -18.54
N SER A 180 19.13 16.34 -17.44
CA SER A 180 19.66 16.59 -16.09
C SER A 180 20.68 15.51 -15.68
N LYS A 181 21.56 15.85 -14.73
CA LYS A 181 22.52 14.90 -14.13
C LYS A 181 21.96 14.19 -12.89
N MET A 182 20.64 14.30 -12.65
CA MET A 182 20.00 13.71 -11.49
C MET A 182 20.05 12.19 -11.58
N ILE A 183 20.23 11.53 -10.44
CA ILE A 183 20.14 10.07 -10.36
C ILE A 183 18.65 9.70 -10.41
N VAL A 184 18.28 8.91 -11.40
CA VAL A 184 16.91 8.42 -11.59
C VAL A 184 16.75 7.09 -10.87
N GLY A 185 15.62 6.90 -10.17
CA GLY A 185 15.25 5.58 -9.65
C GLY A 185 15.07 4.58 -10.78
N ALA A 186 15.21 3.28 -10.47
CA ALA A 186 15.05 2.23 -11.46
C ALA A 186 14.19 1.09 -10.90
N ARG A 187 13.99 0.05 -11.70
CA ARG A 187 13.32 -1.19 -11.27
C ARG A 187 14.37 -2.20 -10.79
N LYS A 188 13.96 -3.24 -10.06
CA LYS A 188 14.83 -4.38 -9.75
C LYS A 188 15.35 -5.00 -11.06
N PRO A 189 16.64 -5.39 -11.17
CA PRO A 189 17.68 -5.30 -10.13
C PRO A 189 18.52 -4.01 -10.19
N ASN A 190 18.21 -3.08 -11.09
CA ASN A 190 19.04 -1.92 -11.39
C ASN A 190 18.84 -0.73 -10.44
N ASP A 191 17.80 -0.76 -9.60
CA ASP A 191 17.64 0.26 -8.57
C ASP A 191 18.81 0.22 -7.57
N PRO A 192 19.42 1.38 -7.22
CA PRO A 192 20.55 1.43 -6.30
C PRO A 192 20.33 0.70 -4.97
N LEU A 193 19.08 0.58 -4.50
CA LEU A 193 18.74 -0.15 -3.28
C LEU A 193 19.19 -1.62 -3.32
N TYR A 194 19.21 -2.25 -4.50
CA TYR A 194 19.63 -3.64 -4.67
C TYR A 194 21.16 -3.79 -4.77
N ASN A 195 21.92 -2.69 -4.77
CA ASN A 195 23.38 -2.70 -4.76
C ASN A 195 23.94 -2.04 -3.49
N ARG A 196 23.80 -2.75 -2.35
CA ARG A 196 24.24 -2.25 -1.04
C ARG A 196 25.74 -2.00 -0.94
N GLU A 197 26.57 -2.77 -1.65
CA GLU A 197 28.02 -2.54 -1.66
C GLU A 197 28.38 -1.20 -2.32
N ALA A 198 27.75 -0.85 -3.45
CA ALA A 198 27.97 0.46 -4.06
C ALA A 198 27.58 1.61 -3.12
N MET A 199 26.56 1.43 -2.28
CA MET A 199 26.14 2.43 -1.29
C MET A 199 27.09 2.58 -0.10
N ARG A 200 27.97 1.60 0.17
CA ARG A 200 28.92 1.67 1.29
C ARG A 200 30.11 2.60 1.03
N GLN A 201 30.30 3.08 -0.20
CA GLN A 201 31.41 3.93 -0.63
C GLN A 201 32.76 3.47 -0.04
N SER A 202 33.37 2.44 -0.62
CA SER A 202 34.74 2.08 -0.24
C SER A 202 35.70 3.15 -0.76
N SER A 203 36.38 3.83 0.17
CA SER A 203 37.50 4.75 -0.11
C SER A 203 38.69 4.06 -0.78
#